data_AF-A0A4V2M0K7-F1
#
_entry.id   AF-A0A4V2M0K7-F1
#
_cell.length_a   1.000
_cell.length_b   1.000
_cell.length_c   1.000
_cell.angle_alpha   90.00
_cell.angle_beta   90.00
_cell.angle_gamma   90.00
#
_symmetry.space_group_name_H-M   'P 1'
#
loop_
_entity.id
_entity.type
_entity.pdbx_description
1 polymer ?
#
loop_
_entity_poly.entity_id
_entity_poly.type
_entity_poly.pdbx_seq_one_letter_code
_entity_poly.pdbx_strand_id
1 'polypeptide(L)'
;MVTGAPGAGKSTVVPELVRLSPGNLVVMDMDELLDDAGRLLGIDIASPMAAPIWPAYNALWLRITELIRRSGIPVLLLSPAQPAELPEGRWLHLDCPDAVRRKRLARRGWPDAQIDEALADAAEIRKLVPRSVRGDVSPERVAKSILDWMRGERFGKTLSLWGRFRS
;
A
#
# COMPACT_ATOMS: atom_id res chain seq x y z
N MET A 1 5.45 3.40 -3.27
CA MET A 1 4.21 3.34 -2.50
C MET A 1 3.28 2.30 -3.09
N VAL A 2 2.63 1.50 -2.25
CA VAL A 2 1.48 0.65 -2.61
C VAL A 2 0.25 1.21 -1.90
N THR A 3 -0.66 1.82 -2.64
CA THR A 3 -1.92 2.32 -2.09
C THR A 3 -3.00 1.27 -2.13
N GLY A 4 -3.97 1.36 -1.23
CA GLY A 4 -5.19 0.56 -1.33
C GLY A 4 -6.16 0.91 -0.22
N ALA A 5 -7.43 1.03 -0.58
CA ALA A 5 -8.51 1.26 0.37
C ALA A 5 -8.56 0.16 1.45
N PRO A 6 -9.21 0.42 2.61
CA PRO A 6 -9.46 -0.61 3.60
C PRO A 6 -10.04 -1.90 2.99
N GLY A 7 -9.56 -3.05 3.46
CA GLY A 7 -9.98 -4.37 2.96
C GLY A 7 -9.28 -4.85 1.67
N ALA A 8 -8.43 -4.04 1.04
CA ALA A 8 -7.66 -4.43 -0.14
C ALA A 8 -6.67 -5.59 0.11
N GLY A 9 -6.14 -5.71 1.34
CA GLY A 9 -5.22 -6.78 1.75
C GLY A 9 -3.77 -6.33 1.99
N LYS A 10 -3.53 -5.03 2.22
CA LYS A 10 -2.20 -4.44 2.49
C LYS A 10 -1.45 -5.18 3.60
N SER A 11 -1.97 -5.18 4.82
CA SER A 11 -1.31 -5.83 5.96
C SER A 11 -1.17 -7.35 5.79
N THR A 12 -2.06 -7.98 5.03
CA THR A 12 -1.99 -9.43 4.74
C THR A 12 -0.83 -9.78 3.80
N VAL A 13 -0.38 -8.86 2.95
CA VAL A 13 0.72 -9.13 2.00
C VAL A 13 2.10 -8.83 2.60
N VAL A 14 2.18 -8.07 3.70
CA VAL A 14 3.45 -7.68 4.35
C VAL A 14 4.35 -8.88 4.69
N PRO A 15 3.87 -9.96 5.36
CA PRO A 15 4.73 -11.09 5.69
C PRO A 15 5.35 -11.77 4.46
N GLU A 16 4.59 -11.85 3.36
CA GLU A 16 5.06 -12.43 2.10
C GLU A 16 6.09 -11.53 1.40
N LEU A 17 5.90 -10.20 1.44
CA LEU A 17 6.87 -9.25 0.89
C LEU A 17 8.23 -9.35 1.60
N VAL A 18 8.20 -9.42 2.93
CA VAL A 18 9.40 -9.60 3.77
C VAL A 18 10.07 -10.94 3.46
N ARG A 19 9.30 -12.03 3.45
CA ARG A 19 9.80 -13.39 3.18
C ARG A 19 10.44 -13.52 1.80
N LEU A 20 9.85 -12.90 0.78
CA LEU A 20 10.30 -13.00 -0.61
C LEU A 20 11.42 -12.02 -0.97
N SER A 21 11.74 -11.04 -0.11
CA SER A 21 12.78 -10.02 -0.35
C SER A 21 13.80 -9.89 0.79
N PRO A 22 14.45 -10.99 1.23
CA PRO A 22 15.36 -10.93 2.36
C PRO A 22 16.55 -10.00 2.07
N GLY A 23 16.80 -9.04 2.97
CA GLY A 23 17.99 -8.18 2.98
C GLY A 23 18.05 -7.05 1.96
N ASN A 24 17.06 -6.93 1.05
CA ASN A 24 17.14 -6.00 -0.09
C ASN A 24 16.01 -4.95 -0.13
N LEU A 25 15.08 -5.00 0.83
CA LEU A 25 13.91 -4.14 0.86
C LEU A 25 13.42 -3.94 2.29
N VAL A 26 13.15 -2.69 2.67
CA VAL A 26 12.35 -2.39 3.86
C VAL A 26 10.90 -2.27 3.45
N VAL A 27 10.06 -3.14 4.00
CA VAL A 27 8.61 -3.14 3.82
C VAL A 27 7.99 -2.54 5.07
N MET A 28 7.10 -1.57 4.91
CA MET A 28 6.39 -0.93 6.01
C MET A 28 4.91 -0.83 5.67
N ASP A 29 4.03 -1.01 6.65
CA ASP A 29 2.61 -0.71 6.52
C ASP A 29 2.27 0.49 7.38
N MET A 30 1.59 1.48 6.79
CA MET A 30 1.24 2.72 7.47
C MET A 30 0.36 2.48 8.71
N ASP A 31 -0.35 1.35 8.73
CA ASP A 31 -1.20 0.94 9.84
C ASP A 31 -0.38 0.39 11.04
N GLU A 32 0.91 0.05 10.91
CA GLU A 32 1.73 -0.53 11.99
C GLU A 32 2.07 0.43 13.13
N LEU A 33 2.04 1.75 12.86
CA LEU A 33 2.23 2.77 13.90
C LEU A 33 0.89 3.23 14.50
N LEU A 34 -0.24 2.81 13.93
CA LEU A 34 -1.55 3.11 14.50
C LEU A 34 -1.77 2.20 15.71
N ASP A 35 -2.26 2.79 16.80
CA ASP A 35 -2.64 2.04 17.98
C ASP A 35 -4.07 2.39 18.39
N ASP A 36 -4.85 1.37 18.74
CA ASP A 36 -6.28 1.51 19.08
C ASP A 36 -6.51 2.39 20.32
N ALA A 37 -5.47 2.63 21.13
CA ALA A 37 -5.54 3.47 22.32
C ALA A 37 -5.12 4.93 22.04
N GLY A 38 -4.77 5.26 20.79
CA GLY A 38 -4.38 6.60 20.39
C GLY A 38 -3.13 7.13 21.09
N ARG A 39 -2.26 6.27 21.62
CA ARG A 39 -1.09 6.68 22.41
C ARG A 39 -0.07 7.44 21.57
N LEU A 40 0.09 7.07 20.30
CA LEU A 40 1.01 7.76 19.41
C LEU A 40 0.47 9.13 18.95
N LEU A 41 -0.83 9.20 18.64
CA LEU A 41 -1.45 10.38 18.03
C LEU A 41 -2.17 11.29 19.04
N GLY A 42 -2.29 10.85 20.30
CA GLY A 42 -3.10 11.50 21.33
C GLY A 42 -4.61 11.35 21.09
N ILE A 43 -5.03 10.61 20.07
CA ILE A 43 -6.42 10.36 19.71
C ILE A 43 -6.55 8.99 19.04
N ASP A 44 -7.70 8.35 19.22
CA ASP A 44 -8.09 7.19 18.42
C ASP A 44 -8.19 7.60 16.94
N ILE A 45 -7.38 6.97 16.09
CA ILE A 45 -7.33 7.24 14.65
C ILE A 45 -8.61 6.84 13.91
N ALA A 46 -9.39 5.88 14.45
CA ALA A 46 -10.67 5.48 13.89
C ALA A 46 -11.77 6.52 14.18
N SER A 47 -11.50 7.52 15.04
CA SER A 47 -12.42 8.61 15.32
C SER A 47 -12.43 9.62 14.16
N PRO A 48 -13.61 10.08 13.70
CA PRO A 48 -13.71 11.20 12.76
C PRO A 48 -12.97 12.46 13.24
N MET A 49 -12.80 12.62 14.56
CA MET A 49 -12.05 13.73 15.14
C MET A 49 -10.55 13.69 14.82
N ALA A 50 -10.01 12.54 14.39
CA ALA A 50 -8.64 12.41 13.95
C ALA A 50 -8.39 12.97 12.54
N ALA A 51 -9.44 13.37 11.81
CA ALA A 51 -9.32 13.90 10.45
C ALA A 51 -8.23 14.99 10.28
N PRO A 52 -8.10 15.98 11.18
CA PRO A 52 -7.06 17.02 11.06
C PRO A 52 -5.62 16.53 11.31
N ILE A 53 -5.44 15.32 11.85
CA ILE A 53 -4.12 14.77 12.20
C ILE A 53 -3.48 14.03 11.03
N TRP A 54 -4.27 13.52 10.08
CA TRP A 54 -3.76 12.78 8.92
C TRP A 54 -2.65 13.49 8.15
N PRO A 55 -2.70 14.81 7.87
CA PRO A 55 -1.58 15.49 7.21
C PRO A 55 -0.26 15.42 7.99
N ALA A 56 -0.32 15.58 9.32
CA ALA A 56 0.86 15.46 10.18
C ALA A 56 1.38 14.01 10.23
N TYR A 57 0.46 13.03 10.26
CA TYR A 57 0.81 11.62 10.23
C TYR A 57 1.47 11.22 8.89
N ASN A 58 0.95 11.71 7.77
CA ASN A 58 1.55 11.53 6.45
C ASN A 58 2.96 12.14 6.39
N ALA A 59 3.15 13.34 6.95
CA ALA A 59 4.47 13.97 7.03
C ALA A 59 5.47 13.19 7.90
N LEU A 60 5.02 12.53 8.97
CA LEU A 60 5.84 11.60 9.75
C LEU A 60 6.33 10.43 8.89
N TRP A 61 5.43 9.80 8.13
CA TRP A 61 5.80 8.70 7.23
C TRP A 61 6.80 9.12 6.15
N LEU A 62 6.67 10.32 5.57
CA LEU A 62 7.68 10.85 4.66
C LEU A 62 9.05 10.92 5.33
N ARG A 63 9.13 11.43 6.57
CA ARG A 63 10.39 11.49 7.32
C ARG A 63 10.98 10.10 7.60
N ILE A 64 10.14 9.13 8.00
CA ILE A 64 10.58 7.75 8.27
C ILE A 64 11.16 7.12 6.99
N THR A 65 10.43 7.21 5.86
CA THR A 65 10.88 6.63 4.60
C THR A 65 12.17 7.27 4.10
N GLU A 66 12.33 8.59 4.27
CA GLU A 66 13.54 9.33 3.90
C GLU A 66 14.75 8.92 4.75
N LEU A 67 14.59 8.71 6.06
CA LEU A 67 15.69 8.23 6.92
C LEU A 67 16.27 6.91 6.44
N ILE A 68 15.41 5.98 6.02
CA ILE A 68 15.84 4.67 5.50
C ILE A 68 16.50 4.83 4.13
N ARG A 69 15.89 5.62 3.23
CA ARG A 69 16.40 5.87 1.87
C ARG A 69 17.81 6.46 1.86
N ARG A 70 18.16 7.32 2.83
CA ARG A 70 19.52 7.88 2.99
C ARG A 70 20.61 6.82 3.19
N SER A 71 20.24 5.64 3.68
CA SER A 71 21.15 4.51 3.83
C SER A 71 21.31 3.69 2.54
N GLY A 72 20.70 4.13 1.43
CA GLY A 72 20.74 3.43 0.14
C GLY A 72 19.79 2.23 0.03
N ILE A 73 18.97 1.98 1.06
CA ILE A 73 18.06 0.84 1.12
C ILE A 73 16.72 1.21 0.46
N PRO A 74 16.22 0.41 -0.51
CA PRO A 74 14.89 0.60 -1.08
C PRO A 74 13.78 0.47 -0.03
N VAL A 75 12.73 1.27 -0.18
CA VAL A 75 11.57 1.29 0.71
C VAL A 75 10.28 1.00 -0.06
N LEU A 76 9.46 0.11 0.48
CA LEU A 76 8.08 -0.15 0.05
C LEU A 76 7.13 0.16 1.20
N LEU A 77 6.49 1.33 1.15
CA LEU A 77 5.42 1.70 2.06
C LEU A 77 4.06 1.29 1.48
N LEU A 78 3.29 0.53 2.26
CA LEU A 78 1.87 0.26 2.04
C LEU A 78 1.06 1.29 2.81
N SER A 79 0.06 1.91 2.17
CA SER A 79 -0.66 3.04 2.77
C SER A 79 -2.08 3.17 2.20
N PRO A 80 -3.05 3.76 2.93
CA PRO A 80 -4.31 4.20 2.35
C PRO A 80 -4.18 5.52 1.56
N ALA A 81 -3.06 6.24 1.70
CA ALA A 81 -2.87 7.57 1.13
C ALA A 81 -2.89 7.60 -0.40
N GLN A 82 -3.21 8.78 -0.92
CA GLN A 82 -3.23 9.12 -2.33
C GLN A 82 -1.93 9.81 -2.77
N PRO A 83 -1.62 9.84 -4.08
CA PRO A 83 -0.47 10.55 -4.62
C PRO A 83 -0.36 12.02 -4.20
N ALA A 84 -1.47 12.72 -4.02
CA ALA A 84 -1.46 14.11 -3.59
C ALA A 84 -1.02 14.29 -2.12
N GLU A 85 -1.20 13.27 -1.29
CA GLU A 85 -0.91 13.32 0.15
C GLU A 85 0.52 12.88 0.48
N LEU A 86 1.10 12.00 -0.34
CA LEU A 86 2.49 11.50 -0.23
C LEU A 86 3.21 11.54 -1.59
N PRO A 87 3.57 12.71 -2.13
CA PRO A 87 3.96 12.87 -3.54
C PRO A 87 5.23 12.12 -3.97
N GLU A 88 5.97 11.50 -3.06
CA GLU A 88 7.23 10.85 -3.33
C GLU A 88 7.08 9.43 -3.92
N GLY A 89 7.89 9.16 -4.96
CA GLY A 89 8.11 7.82 -5.49
C GLY A 89 7.10 7.33 -6.52
N ARG A 90 7.22 6.04 -6.88
CA ARG A 90 6.28 5.37 -7.80
C ARG A 90 5.10 4.79 -7.04
N TRP A 91 3.93 4.82 -7.66
CA TRP A 91 2.68 4.31 -7.09
C TRP A 91 2.21 3.03 -7.77
N LEU A 92 1.68 2.13 -6.95
CA LEU A 92 0.98 0.93 -7.37
C LEU A 92 -0.30 0.82 -6.53
N HIS A 93 -1.41 0.48 -7.16
CA HIS A 93 -2.66 0.23 -6.47
C HIS A 93 -2.80 -1.27 -6.15
N LEU A 94 -3.07 -1.60 -4.91
CA LEU A 94 -3.54 -2.93 -4.49
C LEU A 94 -5.05 -2.86 -4.36
N ASP A 95 -5.76 -3.59 -5.23
CA ASP A 95 -7.23 -3.55 -5.28
C ASP A 95 -7.86 -4.93 -5.24
N CYS A 96 -9.10 -5.00 -4.79
CA CYS A 96 -9.94 -6.18 -4.92
C CYS A 96 -11.36 -5.79 -5.38
N PRO A 97 -12.12 -6.75 -5.96
CA PRO A 97 -13.51 -6.50 -6.29
C PRO A 97 -14.31 -6.05 -5.07
N ASP A 98 -15.28 -5.16 -5.27
CA ASP A 98 -16.05 -4.54 -4.19
C ASP A 98 -16.82 -5.56 -3.34
N ALA A 99 -17.33 -6.63 -3.96
CA ALA A 99 -17.94 -7.74 -3.23
C ALA A 99 -16.95 -8.44 -2.27
N VAL A 100 -15.68 -8.58 -2.67
CA VAL A 100 -14.62 -9.15 -1.82
C VAL A 100 -14.29 -8.20 -0.68
N ARG A 101 -14.18 -6.89 -0.96
CA ARG A 101 -13.95 -5.85 0.07
C ARG A 101 -15.06 -5.84 1.12
N ARG A 102 -16.32 -5.76 0.68
CA ARG A 102 -17.51 -5.80 1.55
C ARG A 102 -17.48 -7.04 2.45
N LYS A 103 -17.26 -8.22 1.87
CA LYS A 103 -17.16 -9.48 2.65
C LYS A 103 -16.03 -9.45 3.68
N ARG A 104 -14.86 -8.92 3.32
CA ARG A 104 -13.69 -8.86 4.22
C ARG A 104 -13.93 -7.90 5.38
N LEU A 105 -14.47 -6.72 5.12
CA LEU A 105 -14.74 -5.70 6.14
C LEU A 105 -15.89 -6.11 7.05
N ALA A 106 -16.99 -6.65 6.50
CA ALA A 106 -18.09 -7.19 7.29
C ALA A 106 -17.63 -8.31 8.24
N ARG A 107 -16.75 -9.21 7.77
CA ARG A 107 -16.15 -10.25 8.62
C ARG A 107 -15.28 -9.68 9.76
N ARG A 108 -14.77 -8.45 9.63
CA ARG A 108 -14.04 -7.74 10.69
C ARG A 108 -14.97 -6.97 11.64
N GLY A 109 -16.30 -7.05 11.43
CA GLY A 109 -17.28 -6.35 12.25
C GLY A 109 -17.42 -4.86 11.92
N TRP A 110 -16.96 -4.41 10.76
CA TRP A 110 -17.15 -3.01 10.35
C TRP A 110 -18.64 -2.71 10.11
N PRO A 111 -19.16 -1.56 10.60
CA PRO A 111 -20.50 -1.10 10.27
C PRO A 111 -20.67 -0.83 8.77
N ASP A 112 -21.88 -1.02 8.24
CA ASP A 112 -22.17 -0.83 6.82
C ASP A 112 -21.77 0.56 6.29
N ALA A 113 -21.97 1.62 7.08
CA ALA A 113 -21.56 2.97 6.71
C ALA A 113 -20.05 3.09 6.45
N GLN A 114 -19.20 2.51 7.30
CA GLN A 114 -17.74 2.50 7.11
C GLN A 114 -17.33 1.60 5.92
N ILE A 115 -18.10 0.55 5.64
CA ILE A 115 -17.87 -0.29 4.46
C ILE A 115 -18.16 0.51 3.19
N ASP A 116 -19.24 1.28 3.16
CA ASP A 116 -19.61 2.12 2.02
C ASP A 116 -18.59 3.26 1.81
N GLU A 117 -18.07 3.86 2.88
CA GLU A 117 -16.93 4.80 2.81
C GLU A 117 -15.68 4.14 2.20
N ALA A 118 -15.30 2.95 2.67
CA ALA A 118 -14.15 2.22 2.11
C ALA A 118 -14.34 1.82 0.63
N LEU A 119 -15.59 1.65 0.18
CA LEU A 119 -15.91 1.42 -1.23
C LEU A 119 -15.78 2.71 -2.05
N ALA A 120 -16.20 3.84 -1.51
CA ALA A 120 -16.00 5.15 -2.12
C ALA A 120 -14.51 5.47 -2.27
N ASP A 121 -13.70 5.23 -1.22
CA ASP A 121 -12.24 5.37 -1.27
C ASP A 121 -11.62 4.50 -2.36
N ALA A 122 -12.06 3.23 -2.47
CA ALA A 122 -11.58 2.34 -3.51
C ALA A 122 -11.91 2.88 -4.91
N ALA A 123 -13.12 3.42 -5.11
CA ALA A 123 -13.52 4.03 -6.36
C ALA A 123 -12.67 5.26 -6.72
N GLU A 124 -12.32 6.10 -5.75
CA GLU A 124 -11.44 7.26 -5.96
C GLU A 124 -10.01 6.83 -6.28
N ILE A 125 -9.43 5.90 -5.51
CA ILE A 125 -8.05 5.43 -5.73
C ILE A 125 -7.87 4.83 -7.13
N ARG A 126 -8.88 4.11 -7.66
CA ARG A 126 -8.86 3.59 -9.05
C ARG A 126 -8.66 4.68 -10.11
N LYS A 127 -9.15 5.90 -9.86
CA LYS A 127 -9.00 7.04 -10.78
C LYS A 127 -7.59 7.64 -10.69
N LEU A 128 -7.00 7.63 -9.49
CA LEU A 128 -5.73 8.30 -9.20
C LEU A 128 -4.50 7.44 -9.50
N VAL A 129 -4.60 6.11 -9.37
CA VAL A 129 -3.48 5.19 -9.55
C VAL A 129 -3.85 4.07 -10.53
N PRO A 130 -3.59 4.25 -11.84
CA PRO A 130 -4.11 3.35 -12.88
C PRO A 130 -3.45 1.96 -12.90
N ARG A 131 -2.18 1.85 -12.46
CA ARG A 131 -1.50 0.55 -12.40
C ARG A 131 -1.91 -0.18 -11.12
N SER A 132 -2.60 -1.31 -11.29
CA SER A 132 -3.13 -2.10 -10.17
C SER A 132 -2.61 -3.53 -10.15
N VAL A 133 -2.45 -4.08 -8.95
CA VAL A 133 -2.31 -5.52 -8.68
C VAL A 133 -3.57 -6.04 -8.00
N ARG A 134 -3.92 -7.29 -8.31
CA ARG A 134 -5.09 -7.96 -7.75
C ARG A 134 -4.81 -8.45 -6.34
N GLY A 135 -5.60 -8.01 -5.37
CA GLY A 135 -5.58 -8.40 -3.96
C GLY A 135 -6.59 -9.49 -3.61
N ASP A 136 -7.30 -10.07 -4.59
CA ASP A 136 -8.25 -11.18 -4.43
C ASP A 136 -7.65 -12.56 -4.74
N VAL A 137 -6.35 -12.63 -4.93
CA VAL A 137 -5.56 -13.86 -5.06
C VAL A 137 -4.80 -14.17 -3.76
N SER A 138 -4.02 -15.24 -3.72
CA SER A 138 -3.22 -15.57 -2.53
C SER A 138 -2.21 -14.46 -2.19
N PRO A 139 -1.95 -14.17 -0.90
CA PRO A 139 -1.01 -13.12 -0.49
C PRO A 139 0.36 -13.25 -1.15
N GLU A 140 0.88 -14.47 -1.30
CA GLU A 140 2.15 -14.73 -1.98
C GLU A 140 2.13 -14.26 -3.45
N ARG A 141 1.03 -14.50 -4.19
CA ARG A 141 0.90 -14.04 -5.58
C ARG A 141 0.83 -12.52 -5.68
N VAL A 142 0.16 -11.88 -4.72
CA VAL A 142 0.13 -10.41 -4.62
C VAL A 142 1.56 -9.88 -4.38
N ALA A 143 2.27 -10.44 -3.41
CA ALA A 143 3.64 -10.04 -3.08
C ALA A 143 4.57 -10.16 -4.29
N LYS A 144 4.55 -11.30 -5.00
CA LYS A 144 5.32 -11.48 -6.24
C LYS A 144 4.99 -10.39 -7.27
N SER A 145 3.71 -10.12 -7.51
CA SER A 145 3.28 -9.08 -8.46
C SER A 145 3.78 -7.68 -8.07
N ILE A 146 3.79 -7.34 -6.78
CA ILE A 146 4.34 -6.08 -6.28
C ILE A 146 5.86 -6.03 -6.50
N LEU A 147 6.57 -7.11 -6.20
CA LEU A 147 8.03 -7.17 -6.35
C LEU A 147 8.46 -7.11 -7.82
N ASP A 148 7.74 -7.77 -8.73
CA ASP A 148 7.95 -7.69 -10.18
C ASP A 148 7.79 -6.24 -10.66
N TRP A 149 6.73 -5.55 -10.19
CA TRP A 149 6.54 -4.12 -10.44
C TRP A 149 7.72 -3.27 -9.95
N MET A 150 8.23 -3.56 -8.75
CA MET A 150 9.37 -2.83 -8.18
C MET A 150 10.62 -2.99 -9.04
N ARG A 151 10.93 -4.20 -9.51
CA ARG A 151 12.09 -4.48 -10.38
C ARG A 151 11.95 -3.90 -11.79
N GLY A 152 10.78 -3.35 -12.13
CA GLY A 152 10.50 -2.83 -13.47
C GLY A 152 10.21 -3.93 -14.48
N GLU A 153 9.98 -5.16 -14.01
CA GLU A 153 9.56 -6.25 -14.87
C GLU A 153 8.14 -5.95 -15.40
N ARG A 154 8.01 -5.95 -16.73
CA ARG A 154 6.71 -5.88 -17.37
C ARG A 154 6.01 -7.20 -17.11
N PHE A 155 4.80 -7.15 -16.53
CA PHE A 155 3.87 -8.27 -16.53
C PHE A 155 3.77 -8.81 -17.96
N GLY A 156 4.35 -9.99 -18.20
CA GLY A 156 4.20 -10.74 -19.45
C GLY A 156 5.26 -10.58 -20.54
N LYS A 157 6.33 -9.77 -20.45
CA LYS A 157 7.47 -9.85 -21.40
C LYS A 157 8.80 -9.40 -20.78
N THR A 158 9.76 -10.32 -20.71
CA THR A 158 11.18 -10.06 -20.46
C THR A 158 11.73 -9.21 -21.61
N LEU A 159 12.14 -7.97 -21.33
CA LEU A 159 12.97 -7.20 -22.26
C LEU A 159 14.43 -7.62 -22.02
N SER A 160 14.96 -8.45 -22.92
CA SER A 160 16.40 -8.70 -22.99
C SER A 160 17.09 -7.40 -23.43
N LEU A 161 17.86 -6.80 -22.52
CA LEU A 161 18.65 -5.58 -22.75
C LEU A 161 19.97 -5.83 -23.52
N TRP A 162 20.08 -6.94 -24.27
CA TRP A 162 21.35 -7.40 -24.87
C TRP A 162 21.43 -7.35 -26.40
N GLY A 163 20.55 -6.60 -27.07
CA GLY A 163 20.53 -6.57 -28.53
C GLY A 163 20.46 -5.18 -29.13
N ARG A 164 21.51 -4.35 -29.00
CA ARG A 164 21.73 -3.20 -29.91
C ARG A 164 23.10 -2.52 -29.89
N PHE A 165 24.17 -3.25 -29.54
CA PHE A 165 25.53 -2.85 -29.90
C PHE A 165 26.22 -4.00 -30.62
N ARG A 166 26.01 -4.09 -31.94
CA ARG A 166 26.89 -4.72 -32.94
C ARG A 166 26.23 -4.71 -34.33
N SER A 167 26.58 -3.72 -35.14
CA SER A 167 27.14 -3.83 -36.50
C SER A 167 27.21 -2.43 -37.11
#